data_AF-A0A502M9R5-F1
#
_entry.id   AF-A0A502M9R5-F1
#
_cell.length_a   1.000
_cell.length_b   1.000
_cell.length_c   1.000
_cell.angle_alpha   90.00
_cell.angle_beta   90.00
_cell.angle_gamma   90.00
#
_symmetry.space_group_name_H-M   'P 1'
#
loop_
_entity.id
_entity.type
_entity.pdbx_description
1 polymer ?
#
loop_
_entity_poly.entity_id
_entity_poly.type
_entity_poly.pdbx_seq_one_letter_code
_entity_poly.pdbx_strand_id
1 'polypeptide(L)'
;MPAAGAIAAIRDAGKTIPITTVDLGNDVAADLASGGLIKGLAAQLPYDQGVAVGIATVLGLLERQPPPWIALPGLGVTASNVVEAYQVVWRAPAPAALLRARKPRRNMP
;
A
#
# COMPACT_ATOMS: atom_id res chain seq x y z
N MET A 1 0.76 0.77 10.38
CA MET A 1 0.53 -0.33 9.42
C MET A 1 0.06 -1.55 10.19
N PRO A 2 -1.01 -2.26 9.77
CA PRO A 2 -1.59 -3.39 10.50
C PRO A 2 -0.60 -4.52 10.83
N ALA A 3 0.33 -4.84 9.92
CA ALA A 3 1.30 -5.91 10.14
C ALA A 3 2.49 -5.56 11.06
N ALA A 4 2.63 -4.31 11.53
CA ALA A 4 3.85 -3.86 12.23
C ALA A 4 4.18 -4.72 13.47
N GLY A 5 3.19 -5.02 14.32
CA GLY A 5 3.40 -5.84 15.51
C GLY A 5 3.76 -7.29 15.18
N ALA A 6 3.12 -7.87 14.17
CA ALA A 6 3.44 -9.23 13.72
C ALA A 6 4.86 -9.32 13.14
N ILE A 7 5.28 -8.35 12.33
CA ILE A 7 6.64 -8.24 11.80
C ILE A 7 7.65 -8.19 12.94
N ALA A 8 7.42 -7.35 13.96
CA ALA A 8 8.30 -7.24 15.12
C ALA A 8 8.42 -8.57 15.86
N ALA A 9 7.30 -9.20 16.22
CA ALA A 9 7.30 -10.48 16.94
C ALA A 9 7.98 -11.62 16.15
N ILE A 10 7.80 -11.67 14.83
CA ILE A 10 8.42 -12.68 13.97
C ILE A 10 9.95 -12.48 13.92
N ARG A 11 10.41 -11.22 13.83
CA ARG A 11 11.82 -10.87 13.86
C ARG A 11 12.46 -11.18 15.22
N ASP A 12 11.80 -10.82 16.32
CA ASP A 12 12.26 -11.09 17.69
C ASP A 12 12.39 -12.59 17.96
N ALA A 13 11.50 -13.40 17.37
CA ALA A 13 11.57 -14.85 17.42
C ALA A 13 12.65 -15.47 16.51
N GLY A 14 13.40 -14.66 15.75
CA GLY A 14 14.40 -15.12 14.77
C GLY A 14 13.81 -15.94 13.62
N LYS A 15 12.51 -15.76 13.32
CA LYS A 15 11.79 -16.54 12.31
C LYS A 15 11.66 -15.76 11.00
N THR A 16 11.54 -16.50 9.90
CA THR A 16 11.24 -15.96 8.57
C THR A 16 9.89 -16.50 8.12
N ILE A 17 8.83 -15.73 8.35
CA ILE A 17 7.45 -16.09 7.97
C ILE A 17 6.96 -15.09 6.91
N PRO A 18 6.45 -15.55 5.75
CA PRO A 18 5.83 -14.68 4.75
C PRO A 18 4.61 -13.95 5.30
N ILE A 19 4.50 -12.65 5.02
CA ILE A 19 3.39 -11.79 5.46
C ILE A 19 2.79 -11.08 4.24
N THR A 20 1.46 -11.00 4.21
CA THR A 20 0.72 -10.03 3.41
C THR A 20 -0.04 -9.07 4.33
N THR A 21 -0.29 -7.85 3.88
CA THR A 21 -0.97 -6.83 4.69
C THR A 21 -1.77 -5.84 3.84
N VAL A 22 -2.36 -4.85 4.49
CA VAL A 22 -2.97 -3.69 3.83
C VAL A 22 -2.20 -2.43 4.24
N ASP A 23 -2.43 -1.35 3.50
CA ASP A 23 -1.77 -0.04 3.63
C ASP A 23 -0.31 -0.03 3.16
N LEU A 24 0.07 1.05 2.47
CA LEU A 24 1.41 1.25 1.94
C LEU A 24 2.16 2.31 2.73
N GLY A 25 2.89 1.88 3.75
CA GLY A 25 3.80 2.71 4.53
C GLY A 25 5.28 2.51 4.15
N ASN A 26 6.13 3.42 4.63
CA ASN A 26 7.58 3.40 4.37
C ASN A 26 8.24 2.06 4.71
N ASP A 27 7.99 1.54 5.92
CA ASP A 27 8.66 0.34 6.40
C ASP A 27 8.24 -0.92 5.65
N VAL A 28 6.94 -1.06 5.37
CA VAL A 28 6.41 -2.21 4.60
C VAL A 28 6.84 -2.13 3.14
N ALA A 29 6.95 -0.92 2.57
CA ALA A 29 7.46 -0.74 1.21
C ALA A 29 8.95 -1.12 1.13
N ALA A 30 9.76 -0.70 2.09
CA ALA A 30 11.18 -1.03 2.14
C ALA A 30 11.43 -2.53 2.40
N ASP A 31 10.67 -3.15 3.31
CA ASP A 31 10.73 -4.58 3.57
C ASP A 31 10.31 -5.40 2.33
N LEU A 32 9.23 -5.00 1.65
CA LEU A 32 8.79 -5.62 0.39
C LEU A 32 9.86 -5.47 -0.72
N ALA A 33 10.43 -4.28 -0.89
CA ALA A 33 11.43 -4.00 -1.92
C ALA A 33 12.75 -4.77 -1.71
N SER A 34 13.14 -4.97 -0.44
CA SER A 34 14.31 -5.76 -0.04
C SER A 34 14.05 -7.26 -0.04
N GLY A 35 12.81 -7.70 -0.30
CA GLY A 35 12.43 -9.12 -0.29
C GLY A 35 12.39 -9.71 1.12
N GLY A 36 12.09 -8.90 2.13
CA GLY A 36 11.94 -9.24 3.54
C GLY A 36 10.72 -10.12 3.84
N LEU A 37 10.09 -9.90 4.99
CA LEU A 37 8.93 -10.71 5.41
C LEU A 37 7.68 -10.41 4.59
N ILE A 38 7.48 -9.15 4.17
CA ILE A 38 6.35 -8.72 3.33
C ILE A 38 6.53 -9.26 1.92
N LYS A 39 5.54 -10.02 1.44
CA LYS A 39 5.50 -10.58 0.08
C LYS A 39 4.50 -9.88 -0.85
N GLY A 40 3.58 -9.12 -0.29
CA GLY A 40 2.65 -8.29 -1.02
C GLY A 40 1.70 -7.56 -0.08
N LEU A 41 1.01 -6.54 -0.59
CA LEU A 41 0.01 -5.80 0.17
C LEU A 41 -1.08 -5.24 -0.74
N ALA A 42 -2.25 -4.96 -0.16
CA ALA A 42 -3.30 -4.18 -0.80
C ALA A 42 -3.23 -2.73 -0.30
N ALA A 43 -2.73 -1.82 -1.14
CA ALA A 43 -2.64 -0.41 -0.81
C ALA A 43 -4.00 0.26 -0.99
N GLN A 44 -4.29 1.23 -0.11
CA GLN A 44 -5.44 2.11 -0.25
C GLN A 44 -5.11 3.28 -1.18
N LEU A 45 -6.15 3.99 -1.64
CA LEU A 45 -6.03 5.23 -2.41
C LEU A 45 -6.71 6.38 -1.65
N PRO A 46 -6.13 6.87 -0.53
CA PRO A 46 -6.82 7.81 0.37
C PRO A 46 -7.22 9.12 -0.31
N TYR A 47 -6.42 9.61 -1.26
CA TYR A 47 -6.77 10.81 -2.03
C TYR A 47 -8.05 10.59 -2.82
N ASP A 48 -8.15 9.51 -3.59
CA ASP A 48 -9.30 9.25 -4.45
C ASP A 48 -10.54 8.92 -3.61
N GLN A 49 -10.35 8.28 -2.46
CA GLN A 49 -11.41 8.11 -1.46
C GLN A 49 -11.92 9.46 -0.96
N GLY A 50 -11.02 10.41 -0.67
CA GLY A 50 -11.39 11.78 -0.29
C GLY A 50 -12.19 12.51 -1.38
N VAL A 51 -11.80 12.35 -2.65
CA VAL A 51 -12.56 12.90 -3.79
C VAL A 51 -13.96 12.29 -3.85
N ALA A 52 -14.09 10.98 -3.70
CA ALA A 52 -15.38 10.29 -3.70
C ALA A 52 -16.28 10.76 -2.56
N VAL A 53 -15.74 10.92 -1.35
CA VAL A 53 -16.45 11.48 -0.19
C VAL A 53 -16.91 12.92 -0.47
N GLY A 54 -16.06 13.75 -1.06
CA GLY A 54 -16.40 15.13 -1.43
C GLY A 54 -17.56 15.19 -2.44
N ILE A 55 -17.51 14.37 -3.49
CA ILE A 55 -18.59 14.27 -4.49
C ILE A 55 -19.90 13.81 -3.84
N ALA A 56 -19.86 12.74 -3.05
CA ALA A 56 -21.03 12.22 -2.35
C ALA A 56 -21.67 13.27 -1.43
N THR A 57 -20.84 14.06 -0.75
CA THR A 57 -21.27 15.16 0.12
C THR A 57 -21.99 16.24 -0.69
N VAL A 58 -21.40 16.70 -1.80
CA VAL A 58 -22.02 17.73 -2.67
C VAL A 58 -23.35 17.22 -3.26
N LEU A 59 -23.42 15.96 -3.69
CA LEU A 59 -24.66 15.37 -4.17
C LEU A 59 -25.75 15.41 -3.09
N GLY A 60 -25.43 15.02 -1.86
CA GLY A 60 -26.36 15.09 -0.73
C GLY A 60 -26.85 16.51 -0.45
N LEU A 61 -25.97 17.52 -0.51
CA LEU A 61 -26.33 18.93 -0.35
C LEU A 61 -27.23 19.47 -1.47
N LEU A 62 -27.13 18.91 -2.67
CA LEU A 62 -27.97 19.24 -3.83
C LEU A 62 -29.27 18.41 -3.88
N GLU A 63 -29.61 17.68 -2.82
CA GLU A 63 -30.75 16.76 -2.75
C GLU A 63 -30.72 15.66 -3.84
N ARG A 64 -29.52 15.34 -4.34
CA ARG A 64 -29.28 14.25 -5.28
C ARG A 64 -28.72 13.06 -4.51
N GLN A 65 -29.48 11.98 -4.40
CA GLN A 65 -29.03 10.83 -3.62
C GLN A 65 -27.82 10.14 -4.29
N PRO A 66 -26.65 10.07 -3.63
CA PRO A 66 -25.57 9.20 -4.08
C PRO A 66 -25.96 7.72 -3.86
N PRO A 67 -25.25 6.77 -4.48
CA PRO A 67 -25.43 5.35 -4.19
C PRO A 67 -25.25 5.05 -2.68
N PRO A 68 -25.97 4.07 -2.12
CA PRO A 68 -25.86 3.72 -0.70
C PRO A 68 -24.49 3.12 -0.33
N TRP A 69 -23.73 2.67 -1.32
CA TRP A 69 -22.39 2.12 -1.15
C TRP A 69 -21.47 2.58 -2.28
N ILE A 70 -20.36 3.21 -1.92
CA ILE A 70 -19.31 3.66 -2.85
C ILE A 70 -18.03 2.92 -2.49
N ALA A 71 -17.55 2.06 -3.39
CA ALA A 71 -16.30 1.35 -3.23
C ALA A 71 -15.27 1.81 -4.25
N LEU A 72 -14.03 1.98 -3.79
CA LEU A 72 -12.87 2.15 -4.66
C LEU A 72 -12.04 0.87 -4.62
N PRO A 73 -11.55 0.37 -5.77
CA PRO A 73 -10.67 -0.77 -5.79
C PRO A 73 -9.36 -0.43 -5.06
N GLY A 74 -8.86 -1.38 -4.27
CA GLY A 74 -7.50 -1.29 -3.73
C GLY A 74 -6.45 -1.52 -4.82
N LEU A 75 -5.22 -1.09 -4.57
CA LEU A 75 -4.08 -1.31 -5.45
C LEU A 75 -3.26 -2.51 -4.96
N GLY A 76 -3.15 -3.56 -5.77
CA GLY A 76 -2.28 -4.70 -5.48
C GLY A 76 -0.80 -4.32 -5.64
N VAL A 77 -0.01 -4.49 -4.58
CA VAL A 77 1.41 -4.12 -4.54
C VAL A 77 2.27 -5.33 -4.25
N THR A 78 3.30 -5.50 -5.06
CA THR A 78 4.34 -6.53 -4.94
C THR A 78 5.70 -5.89 -5.13
N ALA A 79 6.79 -6.66 -4.97
CA ALA A 79 8.15 -6.15 -5.19
C ALA A 79 8.37 -5.62 -6.64
N SER A 80 7.56 -6.05 -7.61
CA SER A 80 7.73 -5.64 -9.02
C SER A 80 7.24 -4.22 -9.31
N ASN A 81 6.30 -3.69 -8.51
CA ASN A 81 5.62 -2.42 -8.73
C ASN A 81 5.62 -1.48 -7.50
N VAL A 82 6.29 -1.83 -6.40
CA VAL A 82 6.24 -1.07 -5.14
C VAL A 82 6.71 0.39 -5.27
N VAL A 83 7.66 0.68 -6.16
CA VAL A 83 8.18 2.05 -6.35
C VAL A 83 7.16 2.92 -7.09
N GLU A 84 6.54 2.37 -8.12
CA GLU A 84 5.49 3.04 -8.90
C GLU A 84 4.23 3.19 -8.06
N ALA A 85 3.81 2.13 -7.35
CA ALA A 85 2.66 2.15 -6.46
C ALA A 85 2.82 3.18 -5.33
N TYR A 86 4.01 3.32 -4.75
CA TYR A 86 4.28 4.33 -3.74
C TYR A 86 3.95 5.73 -4.25
N GLN A 87 4.41 6.06 -5.46
CA GLN A 87 4.20 7.38 -6.05
C GLN A 87 2.73 7.65 -6.37
N VAL A 88 1.97 6.63 -6.78
CA VAL A 88 0.52 6.74 -7.00
C VAL A 88 -0.21 7.02 -5.67
N VAL A 89 0.06 6.21 -4.64
CA VAL A 89 -0.66 6.27 -3.36
C VAL A 89 -0.31 7.55 -2.59
N TRP A 90 0.97 7.87 -2.50
CA TRP A 90 1.45 9.04 -1.75
C TRP A 90 1.41 10.34 -2.53
N ARG A 91 1.21 10.27 -3.86
CA ARG A 91 1.32 11.43 -4.78
C ARG A 91 2.61 12.22 -4.58
N ALA A 92 3.67 11.50 -4.24
CA ALA A 92 4.98 12.04 -3.92
C ALA A 92 6.07 11.07 -4.39
N PRO A 93 7.30 11.55 -4.65
CA PRO A 93 8.42 10.69 -5.01
C PRO A 93 8.65 9.58 -3.99
N ALA A 94 9.02 8.39 -4.47
CA ALA A 94 9.41 7.29 -3.61
C ALA A 94 10.64 7.68 -2.75
N PRO A 95 10.64 7.42 -1.43
CA PRO A 95 11.76 7.76 -0.56
C PRO A 95 13.05 7.09 -1.00
N ALA A 96 14.18 7.76 -0.81
CA ALA A 96 15.50 7.19 -1.13
C ALA A 96 15.76 5.84 -0.43
N ALA A 97 15.22 5.65 0.77
CA ALA A 97 15.32 4.37 1.48
C ALA A 97 14.64 3.22 0.71
N LEU A 98 13.46 3.47 0.14
CA LEU A 98 12.75 2.50 -0.70
C LEU A 98 13.53 2.19 -1.99
N LEU A 99 14.06 3.23 -2.64
CA LEU A 99 14.86 3.06 -3.86
C LEU A 99 16.14 2.25 -3.61
N ARG A 100 16.82 2.48 -2.48
CA ARG A 100 18.01 1.71 -2.08
C ARG A 100 17.68 0.26 -1.70
N ALA A 101 16.51 0.01 -1.13
CA ALA A 101 16.08 -1.32 -0.72
C ALA A 101 15.74 -2.23 -1.91
N ARG A 102 15.45 -1.66 -3.08
CA ARG A 102 15.02 -2.40 -4.27
C ARG A 102 16.10 -3.38 -4.74
N LYS A 103 15.80 -4.68 -4.66
CA LYS A 103 16.62 -5.71 -5.31
C LYS A 103 16.52 -5.61 -6.83
N PRO A 104 17.59 -5.92 -7.58
CA PRO A 104 17.54 -6.01 -9.04
C PRO A 104 16.42 -6.96 -9.47
N ARG A 105 15.68 -6.62 -10.53
CA ARG A 105 14.67 -7.53 -11.09
C ARG A 105 15.39 -8.82 -11.52
N ARG A 106 15.11 -9.92 -10.84
CA ARG A 106 15.53 -11.24 -11.31
C ARG A 106 14.61 -11.57 -12.48
N ASN A 107 15.14 -11.53 -13.70
CA ASN A 107 14.44 -12.10 -14.85
C ASN A 107 14.18 -13.57 -14.51
N MET A 108 12.90 -13.91 -14.33
CA MET A 108 12.50 -15.31 -14.25
C MET A 108 12.54 -15.85 -15.69
N PRO A 109 13.15 -17.02 -15.94
CA PRO A 109 13.17 -17.62 -17.28
C PRO A 109 11.75 -17.91 -17.78
#